data_AF-A0A6G6BKG2-F1
#
_entry.id   AF-A0A6G6BKG2-F1
#
_cell.length_a   1.000
_cell.length_b   1.000
_cell.length_c   1.000
_cell.angle_alpha   90.00
_cell.angle_beta   90.00
_cell.angle_gamma   90.00
#
_symmetry.space_group_name_H-M   'P 1'
#
loop_
_entity.id
_entity.type
_entity.pdbx_description
1 polymer ?
#
loop_
_entity_poly.entity_id
_entity_poly.type
_entity_poly.pdbx_seq_one_letter_code
_entity_poly.pdbx_strand_id
1 'polypeptide(L)'
;MKLQDKEEKIKKEFFLLKNWEEKYEYLIDLGKKLPKKSDIFRSEDKLINGCQSKVWLEAKLKGKFVFFEADSDALLTRGMVYIMINIYSGLLPDEIISAKSDFIYEMGFTTFLSPIRANGILLLFKKIKLYAIVLNAKIA
;
A
#
# COMPACT_ATOMS: atom_id res chain seq x y z
N MET A 1 -3.39 17.04 0.06
CA MET A 1 -2.96 16.61 1.41
C MET A 1 -1.55 16.07 1.31
N LYS A 2 -0.64 16.47 2.20
CA LYS A 2 0.76 16.02 2.13
C LYS A 2 0.87 14.55 2.57
N LEU A 3 2.00 13.91 2.27
CA LEU A 3 2.27 12.53 2.68
C LEU A 3 2.15 12.35 4.20
N GLN A 4 2.79 13.24 4.99
CA GLN A 4 2.78 13.13 6.45
C GLN A 4 1.35 13.20 7.02
N ASP A 5 0.50 14.09 6.48
CA ASP A 5 -0.89 14.22 6.93
C ASP A 5 -1.69 12.92 6.71
N LYS A 6 -1.43 12.20 5.60
CA LYS A 6 -2.06 10.91 5.29
C LYS A 6 -1.59 9.81 6.23
N GLU A 7 -0.29 9.74 6.47
CA GLU A 7 0.32 8.77 7.40
C GLU A 7 -0.20 9.00 8.82
N GLU A 8 -0.22 10.25 9.30
CA GLU A 8 -0.75 10.63 10.61
C GLU A 8 -2.23 10.30 10.76
N LYS A 9 -3.04 10.54 9.74
CA LYS A 9 -4.46 10.19 9.77
C LYS A 9 -4.65 8.68 9.98
N ILE A 10 -3.97 7.86 9.19
CA ILE A 10 -4.07 6.40 9.31
C ILE A 10 -3.51 5.90 10.65
N LYS A 11 -2.37 6.45 11.11
CA LYS A 11 -1.81 6.14 12.43
C LYS A 11 -2.82 6.40 13.55
N LYS A 12 -3.44 7.59 13.54
CA LYS A 12 -4.46 7.94 14.54
C LYS A 12 -5.63 6.96 14.52
N GLU A 13 -6.20 6.68 13.36
CA GLU A 13 -7.28 5.69 13.24
C GLU A 13 -6.87 4.31 13.78
N PHE A 14 -5.67 3.85 13.44
CA PHE A 14 -5.18 2.53 13.82
C PHE A 14 -4.80 2.41 15.31
N PHE A 15 -4.29 3.49 15.92
CA PHE A 15 -3.92 3.51 17.35
C PHE A 15 -5.10 3.74 18.30
N LEU A 16 -6.25 4.19 17.80
CA LEU A 16 -7.49 4.19 18.59
C LEU A 16 -7.98 2.78 18.91
N LEU A 17 -7.58 1.78 18.12
CA LEU A 17 -7.93 0.38 18.27
C LEU A 17 -7.07 -0.26 19.37
N LYS A 18 -7.71 -0.81 20.41
CA LYS A 18 -7.05 -1.17 21.68
C LYS A 18 -6.38 -2.54 21.63
N ASN A 19 -6.94 -3.46 20.87
CA ASN A 19 -6.49 -4.85 20.81
C ASN A 19 -6.24 -5.28 19.37
N TRP A 20 -5.68 -6.49 19.21
CA TRP A 20 -5.34 -7.02 17.89
C TRP A 20 -6.58 -7.40 17.06
N GLU A 21 -7.64 -7.86 17.70
CA GLU A 21 -8.89 -8.25 17.04
C GLU A 21 -9.53 -7.04 16.34
N GLU A 22 -9.65 -5.91 17.03
CA GLU A 22 -10.13 -4.64 16.46
C GLU A 22 -9.28 -4.18 15.27
N LYS A 23 -7.95 -4.27 15.38
CA LYS A 23 -7.02 -3.95 14.29
C LYS A 23 -7.18 -4.87 13.10
N TYR A 24 -7.40 -6.16 13.36
CA TYR A 24 -7.64 -7.15 12.33
C TYR A 24 -8.96 -6.85 11.59
N GLU A 25 -10.06 -6.64 12.31
CA GLU A 25 -11.36 -6.29 11.73
C GLU A 25 -11.28 -5.00 10.90
N TYR A 26 -10.60 -3.97 11.42
CA TYR A 26 -10.37 -2.74 10.68
C TYR A 26 -9.65 -2.99 9.35
N LEU A 27 -8.58 -3.80 9.34
CA LEU A 27 -7.89 -4.16 8.09
C LEU A 27 -8.79 -4.94 7.13
N ILE A 28 -9.63 -5.86 7.64
CA ILE A 28 -10.59 -6.58 6.81
C ILE A 28 -11.60 -5.61 6.18
N ASP A 29 -12.12 -4.65 6.93
CA ASP A 29 -13.06 -3.65 6.41
C ASP A 29 -12.44 -2.71 5.39
N LEU A 30 -11.18 -2.31 5.58
CA LEU A 30 -10.42 -1.61 4.55
C LEU A 30 -10.22 -2.48 3.31
N GLY A 31 -9.95 -3.78 3.49
CA GLY A 31 -9.80 -4.73 2.39
C GLY A 31 -11.07 -4.92 1.55
N LYS A 32 -12.25 -4.75 2.16
CA LYS A 32 -13.55 -4.74 1.44
C LYS A 32 -13.74 -3.48 0.59
N LYS A 33 -13.14 -2.35 0.98
CA LYS A 33 -13.16 -1.10 0.21
C LYS A 33 -12.22 -1.12 -1.00
N LEU A 34 -11.23 -2.00 -1.00
CA LEU A 34 -10.40 -2.24 -2.17
C LEU A 34 -11.27 -2.88 -3.28
N PRO A 35 -11.43 -2.27 -4.46
CA PRO A 35 -12.23 -2.85 -5.53
C PRO A 35 -11.66 -4.21 -5.98
N LYS A 36 -12.53 -5.19 -6.26
CA LYS A 36 -12.09 -6.42 -6.93
C LYS A 36 -11.66 -6.08 -8.35
N LYS A 37 -10.54 -6.66 -8.79
CA LYS A 37 -10.03 -6.48 -10.16
C LYS A 37 -10.31 -7.72 -10.99
N SER A 38 -10.36 -7.53 -12.31
CA SER A 38 -10.52 -8.63 -13.27
C SER A 38 -9.27 -9.50 -13.35
N ASP A 39 -9.40 -10.69 -13.91
CA ASP A 39 -8.24 -11.58 -14.10
C ASP A 39 -7.21 -10.98 -15.07
N ILE A 40 -7.65 -10.15 -16.02
CA ILE A 40 -6.75 -9.38 -16.92
C ILE A 40 -5.86 -8.41 -16.12
N PHE A 41 -6.38 -7.83 -15.04
CA PHE A 41 -5.57 -6.99 -14.16
C PHE A 41 -4.58 -7.82 -13.32
N ARG A 42 -4.93 -9.07 -13.01
CA ARG A 42 -4.08 -10.01 -12.25
C ARG A 42 -3.03 -10.69 -13.12
N SER A 43 -2.43 -9.93 -14.02
CA SER A 43 -1.38 -10.38 -14.94
C SER A 43 0.00 -10.41 -14.25
N GLU A 44 0.91 -11.22 -14.80
CA GLU A 44 2.23 -11.47 -14.19
C GLU A 44 3.12 -10.21 -14.13
N ASP A 45 2.98 -9.29 -15.08
CA ASP A 45 3.70 -8.01 -15.10
C ASP A 45 3.37 -7.09 -13.92
N LYS A 46 2.18 -7.25 -13.33
CA LYS A 46 1.70 -6.49 -12.16
C LYS A 46 1.97 -7.20 -10.84
N LEU A 47 2.36 -8.47 -10.87
CA LEU A 47 2.57 -9.28 -9.68
C LEU A 47 3.80 -8.81 -8.90
N ILE A 48 3.67 -8.76 -7.57
CA ILE A 48 4.76 -8.53 -6.64
C ILE A 48 5.25 -9.87 -6.11
N ASN A 49 6.45 -10.26 -6.55
CA ASN A 49 7.10 -11.50 -6.13
C ASN A 49 7.66 -11.42 -4.70
N GLY A 50 7.65 -12.54 -3.99
CA GLY A 50 8.21 -12.67 -2.62
C GLY A 50 7.21 -12.37 -1.49
N CYS A 51 5.95 -12.10 -1.81
CA CYS A 51 4.85 -12.04 -0.84
C CYS A 51 4.26 -13.44 -0.62
N GLN A 52 3.84 -13.75 0.62
CA GLN A 52 3.12 -15.01 0.90
C GLN A 52 1.79 -15.08 0.14
N SER A 53 1.06 -13.97 0.12
CA SER A 53 -0.15 -13.76 -0.67
C SER A 53 0.20 -13.03 -1.96
N LYS A 54 -0.55 -13.31 -3.03
CA LYS A 54 -0.35 -12.61 -4.29
C LYS A 54 -0.86 -11.17 -4.17
N VAL A 55 -0.05 -10.24 -4.64
CA VAL A 55 -0.39 -8.82 -4.71
C VAL A 55 -0.09 -8.33 -6.11
N TRP A 56 -1.09 -7.74 -6.75
CA TRP A 56 -0.95 -7.08 -8.04
C TRP A 56 -1.04 -5.58 -7.84
N LEU A 57 -0.14 -4.82 -8.45
CA LEU A 57 -0.09 -3.37 -8.34
C LEU A 57 0.16 -2.76 -9.72
N GLU A 58 -0.61 -1.74 -10.05
CA GLU A 58 -0.43 -0.88 -11.22
C GLU A 58 -0.42 0.58 -10.76
N ALA A 59 0.35 1.43 -11.45
CA ALA A 59 0.38 2.86 -11.21
C ALA A 59 0.19 3.63 -12.52
N LYS A 60 -0.55 4.74 -12.45
CA LYS A 60 -0.79 5.63 -13.59
C LYS A 60 -0.61 7.09 -13.18
N LEU A 61 -0.19 7.92 -14.12
CA LEU A 61 -0.24 9.37 -13.96
C LEU A 61 -1.63 9.89 -14.31
N LYS A 62 -2.14 10.81 -13.49
CA LYS A 62 -3.28 11.66 -13.80
C LYS A 62 -2.82 13.11 -13.64
N GLY A 63 -2.51 13.75 -14.77
CA GLY A 63 -1.72 14.97 -14.78
C GLY A 63 -0.33 14.70 -14.18
N LYS A 64 0.07 15.47 -13.17
CA LYS A 64 1.36 15.33 -12.47
C LYS A 64 1.34 14.37 -11.28
N PHE A 65 0.18 13.80 -10.94
CA PHE A 65 0.01 13.00 -9.73
C PHE A 65 -0.05 11.51 -10.04
N VAL A 66 0.57 10.70 -9.21
CA VAL A 66 0.56 9.23 -9.33
C VAL A 66 -0.66 8.66 -8.63
N PHE A 67 -1.35 7.72 -9.26
CA PHE A 67 -2.46 6.97 -8.67
C PHE A 67 -2.20 5.47 -8.81
N PHE A 68 -2.45 4.74 -7.73
CA PHE A 68 -2.25 3.31 -7.66
C PHE A 68 -3.58 2.55 -7.69
N GLU A 69 -3.57 1.42 -8.38
CA GLU A 69 -4.61 0.41 -8.30
C GLU A 69 -3.96 -0.91 -7.91
N ALA A 70 -4.64 -1.70 -7.09
CA ALA A 70 -4.09 -2.95 -6.62
C ALA A 70 -5.16 -4.00 -6.36
N ASP A 71 -4.73 -5.25 -6.28
CA ASP A 71 -5.55 -6.38 -5.85
C ASP A 71 -4.72 -7.39 -5.06
N SER A 72 -5.39 -8.22 -4.26
CA SER A 72 -4.75 -9.35 -3.56
C SER A 72 -5.74 -10.49 -3.33
N ASP A 73 -5.21 -11.72 -3.30
CA ASP A 73 -5.94 -12.96 -3.06
C ASP A 73 -6.24 -13.21 -1.56
N ALA A 74 -5.59 -12.49 -0.64
CA ALA A 74 -5.77 -12.66 0.79
C ALA A 74 -6.47 -11.45 1.44
N LEU A 75 -7.54 -11.70 2.20
CA LEU A 75 -8.38 -10.65 2.83
C LEU A 75 -7.57 -9.66 3.68
N LEU A 76 -6.71 -10.15 4.57
CA LEU A 76 -5.87 -9.29 5.41
C LEU A 76 -4.91 -8.45 4.56
N THR A 77 -4.32 -9.04 3.52
CA THR A 77 -3.41 -8.34 2.62
C THR A 77 -4.11 -7.24 1.84
N ARG A 78 -5.37 -7.43 1.44
CA ARG A 78 -6.16 -6.35 0.82
C ARG A 78 -6.25 -5.11 1.70
N GLY A 79 -6.41 -5.29 3.02
CA GLY A 79 -6.44 -4.18 3.98
C GLY A 79 -5.15 -3.38 4.01
N MET A 80 -4.02 -4.09 4.09
CA MET A 80 -2.69 -3.47 4.09
C MET A 80 -2.40 -2.78 2.76
N VAL A 81 -2.73 -3.43 1.65
CA VAL A 81 -2.64 -2.86 0.30
C VAL A 81 -3.49 -1.60 0.18
N TYR A 82 -4.73 -1.62 0.69
CA TYR A 82 -5.64 -0.47 0.67
C TYR A 82 -5.01 0.73 1.38
N ILE A 83 -4.45 0.54 2.58
CA ILE A 83 -3.76 1.61 3.32
C ILE A 83 -2.64 2.20 2.46
N MET A 84 -1.75 1.36 1.95
CA MET A 84 -0.59 1.79 1.18
C MET A 84 -0.99 2.58 -0.07
N ILE A 85 -1.93 2.08 -0.88
CA ILE A 85 -2.33 2.79 -2.10
C ILE A 85 -3.04 4.11 -1.80
N ASN A 86 -3.79 4.22 -0.68
CA ASN A 86 -4.45 5.47 -0.29
C ASN A 86 -3.46 6.53 0.19
N ILE A 87 -2.41 6.12 0.91
CA ILE A 87 -1.34 7.03 1.35
C ILE A 87 -0.59 7.59 0.14
N TYR A 88 -0.16 6.74 -0.79
CA TYR A 88 0.73 7.16 -1.87
C TYR A 88 0.00 7.69 -3.13
N SER A 89 -1.28 7.40 -3.33
CA SER A 89 -2.04 7.94 -4.48
C SER A 89 -2.34 9.44 -4.33
N GLY A 90 -2.29 10.19 -5.42
CA GLY A 90 -2.51 11.63 -5.44
C GLY A 90 -1.31 12.45 -4.96
N LEU A 91 -0.11 11.86 -4.91
CA LEU A 91 1.15 12.54 -4.63
C LEU A 91 1.94 12.75 -5.92
N LEU A 92 2.88 13.70 -5.90
CA LEU A 92 3.90 13.81 -6.95
C LEU A 92 4.86 12.61 -6.90
N PRO A 93 5.44 12.20 -8.03
CA PRO A 93 6.42 11.12 -8.04
C PRO A 93 7.58 11.35 -7.05
N ASP A 94 8.15 12.56 -7.01
CA ASP A 94 9.26 12.91 -6.12
C ASP A 94 8.93 12.78 -4.63
N GLU A 95 7.68 13.08 -4.25
CA GLU A 95 7.21 12.90 -2.86
C GLU A 95 7.20 11.42 -2.48
N ILE A 96 6.79 10.54 -3.40
CA ILE A 96 6.77 9.09 -3.19
C ILE A 96 8.20 8.52 -3.18
N ILE A 97 9.08 9.02 -4.05
CA ILE A 97 10.49 8.62 -4.12
C ILE A 97 11.23 9.00 -2.83
N SER A 98 10.92 10.17 -2.27
CA SER A 98 11.53 10.66 -1.03
C SER A 98 10.93 10.04 0.23
N ALA A 99 9.81 9.31 0.11
CA ALA A 99 9.15 8.67 1.24
C ALA A 99 10.06 7.65 1.95
N LYS A 100 10.01 7.67 3.28
CA LYS A 100 10.70 6.71 4.15
C LYS A 100 9.75 5.59 4.58
N SER A 101 10.30 4.48 5.02
CA SER A 101 9.53 3.31 5.50
C SER A 101 9.08 3.43 6.96
N ASP A 102 9.43 4.51 7.66
CA ASP A 102 9.23 4.67 9.11
C ASP A 102 7.77 4.42 9.52
N PHE A 103 6.81 4.95 8.74
CA PHE A 103 5.38 4.70 8.93
C PHE A 103 5.01 3.21 9.02
N ILE A 104 5.64 2.34 8.22
CA ILE A 104 5.33 0.90 8.19
C ILE A 104 5.71 0.24 9.52
N TYR A 105 6.82 0.67 10.12
CA TYR A 105 7.28 0.21 11.43
C TYR A 105 6.44 0.80 12.55
N GLU A 106 6.13 2.09 12.47
CA GLU A 106 5.30 2.80 13.46
C GLU A 106 3.90 2.20 13.55
N MET A 107 3.28 1.82 12.44
CA MET A 107 1.99 1.14 12.42
C MET A 107 1.98 -0.21 13.16
N GLY A 108 3.15 -0.73 13.58
CA GLY A 108 3.26 -1.99 14.30
C GLY A 108 2.93 -3.20 13.43
N PHE A 109 2.88 -3.05 12.11
CA PHE A 109 2.65 -4.16 11.19
C PHE A 109 3.71 -5.25 11.36
N THR A 110 4.95 -4.89 11.67
CA THR A 110 6.02 -5.84 11.97
C THR A 110 5.85 -6.57 13.31
N THR A 111 5.00 -6.07 14.21
CA THR A 111 4.80 -6.63 15.56
C THR A 111 3.69 -7.67 15.61
N PHE A 112 2.62 -7.46 14.85
CA PHE A 112 1.44 -8.33 14.89
C PHE A 112 1.32 -9.25 13.66
N LEU A 113 2.07 -8.98 12.60
CA LEU A 113 2.14 -9.86 11.44
C LEU A 113 3.29 -10.85 11.58
N SER A 114 3.09 -12.06 11.08
CA SER A 114 4.19 -13.00 10.87
C SER A 114 5.32 -12.33 10.04
N PRO A 115 6.60 -12.68 10.26
CA PRO A 115 7.74 -12.07 9.56
C PRO A 115 7.57 -12.00 8.03
N ILE A 116 6.98 -13.04 7.43
CA ILE A 116 6.76 -13.13 5.98
C ILE A 116 5.78 -12.04 5.49
N ARG A 117 4.71 -11.77 6.24
CA ARG A 117 3.71 -10.75 5.90
C ARG A 117 4.28 -9.33 6.05
N ALA A 118 5.09 -9.10 7.08
CA ALA A 118 5.80 -7.84 7.25
C ALA A 118 6.76 -7.56 6.08
N ASN A 119 7.50 -8.57 5.62
CA ASN A 119 8.34 -8.46 4.43
C ASN A 119 7.51 -8.14 3.17
N GLY A 120 6.34 -8.75 3.02
CA GLY A 120 5.43 -8.45 1.90
C GLY A 120 5.04 -6.97 1.80
N ILE A 121 4.80 -6.30 2.93
CA ILE A 121 4.49 -4.86 2.94
C ILE A 121 5.70 -4.02 2.51
N LEU A 122 6.91 -4.39 2.95
CA LEU A 122 8.13 -3.70 2.53
C LEU A 122 8.39 -3.89 1.02
N LEU A 123 8.10 -5.06 0.47
CA LEU A 123 8.16 -5.30 -0.98
C LEU A 123 7.13 -4.45 -1.74
N LEU A 124 5.91 -4.35 -1.23
CA LEU A 124 4.88 -3.47 -1.79
C LEU A 124 5.34 -2.00 -1.79
N PHE A 125 5.90 -1.52 -0.68
CA PHE A 125 6.45 -0.17 -0.59
C PHE A 125 7.56 0.07 -1.60
N LYS A 126 8.51 -0.87 -1.74
CA LYS A 126 9.57 -0.80 -2.76
C LYS A 126 8.99 -0.72 -4.17
N LYS A 127 7.97 -1.53 -4.50
CA LYS A 127 7.31 -1.50 -5.82
C LYS A 127 6.60 -0.18 -6.07
N ILE A 128 5.95 0.41 -5.07
CA ILE A 128 5.35 1.76 -5.13
C ILE A 128 6.40 2.80 -5.50
N LYS A 129 7.57 2.79 -4.83
CA LYS A 129 8.67 3.71 -5.14
C LYS A 129 9.22 3.51 -6.55
N LEU A 130 9.39 2.25 -6.98
CA LEU A 130 9.85 1.94 -8.34
C LEU A 130 8.88 2.46 -9.41
N TYR A 131 7.57 2.30 -9.21
CA TYR A 131 6.57 2.89 -10.10
C TYR A 131 6.68 4.41 -10.14
N ALA A 132 6.87 5.07 -9.00
CA ALA A 132 7.07 6.51 -8.95
C ALA A 132 8.31 6.95 -9.73
N ILE A 133 9.45 6.25 -9.60
CA ILE A 133 10.68 6.52 -10.38
C ILE A 133 10.41 6.46 -11.88
N VAL A 134 9.79 5.36 -12.34
CA VAL A 134 9.48 5.16 -13.77
C VAL A 134 8.53 6.23 -14.29
N LEU A 135 7.53 6.63 -13.50
CA LEU A 135 6.58 7.67 -13.89
C LEU A 135 7.19 9.06 -13.84
N ASN A 136 8.14 9.33 -12.93
CA ASN A 136 8.84 10.60 -12.85
C ASN A 136 9.63 10.90 -14.13
N ALA A 137 10.30 9.88 -14.67
CA ALA A 137 11.04 9.97 -15.93
C ALA A 137 10.15 10.27 -17.15
N LYS A 138 8.82 10.22 -17.02
CA LYS A 138 7.87 10.59 -18.09
C LYS A 138 7.36 12.03 -17.98
N ILE A 139 7.63 12.70 -16.86
CA ILE A 139 7.20 14.09 -16.60
C ILE A 139 8.41 15.04 -16.61
N ALA A 140 9.62 14.52 -16.36
CA ALA A 140 10.88 15.22 -16.60
C ALA A 140 11.12 15.42 -18.10
#